data_AF-A0A1R4KQ25-F1
#
_entry.id   AF-A0A1R4KQ25-F1
#
_cell.length_a   1.000
_cell.length_b   1.000
_cell.length_c   1.000
_cell.angle_alpha   90.00
_cell.angle_beta   90.00
_cell.angle_gamma   90.00
#
_symmetry.space_group_name_H-M   'P 1'
#
loop_
_entity.id
_entity.type
_entity.pdbx_description
1 polymer ?
#
loop_
_entity_poly.entity_id
_entity_poly.type
_entity_poly.pdbx_seq_one_letter_code
_entity_poly.pdbx_strand_id
1 'polypeptide(L)' 'MKIIDKKGEWIEVTDLIKSIRETGWYKTYQHDPSTESDKERKEYWADMHEKLKAIKEKSNNN' A
#
# COMPACT_ATOMS: atom_id res chain seq x y z
N MET A 1 -11.33 -8.22 2.72
CA MET A 1 -11.64 -7.78 1.33
C MET A 1 -10.47 -8.10 0.40
N LYS A 2 -10.60 -7.95 -0.92
CA LYS A 2 -9.49 -8.19 -1.86
C LYS A 2 -9.22 -6.96 -2.73
N ILE A 3 -7.94 -6.70 -3.02
CA ILE A 3 -7.50 -5.63 -3.94
C ILE A 3 -6.49 -6.20 -4.93
N ILE A 4 -6.40 -5.60 -6.12
CA ILE A 4 -5.38 -5.94 -7.12
C ILE A 4 -4.17 -5.04 -6.88
N ASP A 5 -3.00 -5.63 -6.68
CA ASP A 5 -1.76 -4.90 -6.52
C ASP A 5 -1.20 -4.38 -7.86
N LYS A 6 -0.04 -3.70 -7.84
CA LYS A 6 0.58 -3.16 -9.06
C LYS A 6 1.01 -4.24 -10.07
N LYS A 7 1.12 -5.50 -9.65
CA LYS A 7 1.52 -6.65 -10.49
C LYS A 7 0.31 -7.42 -11.05
N GLY A 8 -0.92 -7.02 -10.71
CA GLY A 8 -2.13 -7.72 -11.15
C GLY A 8 -2.52 -8.87 -10.22
N GLU A 9 -1.88 -9.03 -9.06
CA GLU A 9 -2.17 -10.10 -8.12
C GLU A 9 -3.23 -9.67 -7.10
N TRP A 10 -4.11 -10.60 -6.75
CA TRP A 10 -5.13 -10.38 -5.72
C TRP A 10 -4.52 -10.53 -4.33
N ILE A 11 -4.56 -9.45 -3.55
CA ILE A 11 -4.12 -9.42 -2.17
C ILE A 11 -5.32 -9.39 -1.23
N GLU A 12 -5.35 -10.32 -0.28
CA GLU A 12 -6.34 -10.33 0.78
C GLU A 12 -5.98 -9.32 1.88
N VAL A 13 -6.91 -8.41 2.16
CA VAL A 13 -6.82 -7.39 3.21
C VAL A 13 -7.78 -7.80 4.33
N THR A 14 -7.23 -8.26 5.44
CA THR A 14 -7.98 -8.71 6.62
C THR A 14 -8.27 -7.58 7.62
N ASP A 15 -7.38 -6.60 7.73
CA ASP A 15 -7.54 -5.41 8.55
C ASP A 15 -7.15 -4.15 7.76
N LEU A 16 -8.16 -3.41 7.29
CA LEU A 16 -7.98 -2.22 6.46
C LEU A 16 -7.19 -1.11 7.18
N ILE A 17 -7.44 -0.89 8.47
CA ILE A 17 -6.80 0.20 9.21
C ILE A 17 -5.32 -0.13 9.44
N LYS A 18 -5.03 -1.38 9.82
CA LYS A 18 -3.65 -1.85 9.98
C LYS A 18 -2.90 -1.80 8.65
N SER A 19 -3.49 -2.26 7.56
CA SER A 19 -2.85 -2.22 6.23
C SER A 19 -2.59 -0.79 5.74
N ILE A 20 -3.49 0.17 5.98
CA ILE A 20 -3.22 1.59 5.65
C ILE A 20 -2.00 2.11 6.40
N ARG A 21 -1.88 1.77 7.69
CA ARG A 21 -0.74 2.19 8.51
C ARG A 21 0.57 1.58 8.01
N GLU A 22 0.59 0.28 7.76
CA GLU A 22 1.79 -0.45 7.29
C GLU A 22 2.27 0.07 5.94
N THR A 23 1.37 0.17 4.95
CA THR A 23 1.68 0.73 3.62
C THR A 23 2.14 2.19 3.69
N GLY A 24 1.63 2.95 4.66
CA GLY A 24 2.06 4.33 4.93
C GLY A 24 3.51 4.44 5.43
N TRP A 25 4.00 3.43 6.16
CA TRP A 25 5.41 3.34 6.58
C TRP A 25 6.29 2.81 5.46
N TYR A 26 5.90 1.70 4.83
CA TYR A 26 6.75 1.05 3.83
C TYR A 26 6.99 1.90 2.58
N LYS A 27 6.07 2.81 2.22
CA LYS A 27 6.28 3.75 1.11
C LYS A 27 7.38 4.79 1.37
N THR A 28 7.85 4.92 2.61
CA THR A 28 8.94 5.85 2.96
C THR A 28 10.27 5.15 3.26
N TYR A 29 10.24 3.83 3.50
CA TYR A 29 11.42 3.05 3.81
C TYR A 29 12.39 2.96 2.63
N GLN A 30 13.68 2.98 2.93
CA GLN A 30 14.78 2.77 2.00
C GLN A 30 15.97 2.17 2.75
N HIS A 31 16.87 1.52 2.02
CA HIS A 31 18.14 1.09 2.58
C HIS A 31 19.06 2.29 2.80
N ASP A 32 20.05 2.12 3.67
CA ASP A 32 21.18 3.04 3.84
C ASP A 32 22.50 2.24 3.71
N PRO A 33 23.26 2.39 2.60
CA PRO A 33 22.98 3.27 1.47
C PRO A 33 21.79 2.78 0.63
N SER A 34 21.13 3.70 -0.08
CA SER A 34 19.96 3.39 -0.92
C SER A 34 20.30 2.45 -2.06
N THR A 35 19.38 1.54 -2.37
CA THR A 35 19.48 0.63 -3.51
C THR A 35 18.53 1.03 -4.63
N GLU A 36 18.79 0.61 -5.86
CA GLU A 36 17.89 0.86 -7.00
C GLU A 36 16.48 0.30 -6.76
N SER A 37 16.39 -0.83 -6.05
CA SER A 37 15.12 -1.48 -5.70
C SER A 37 14.25 -0.68 -4.73
N ASP A 38 14.82 0.30 -4.01
CA ASP A 38 14.06 1.15 -3.10
C ASP A 38 13.02 2.00 -3.84
N LYS A 39 13.34 2.46 -5.06
CA LYS A 39 12.40 3.23 -5.87
C LYS A 39 11.16 2.40 -6.22
N GLU A 40 11.37 1.19 -6.74
CA GLU A 40 10.27 0.29 -7.11
C GLU A 40 9.41 -0.10 -5.91
N ARG A 41 10.03 -0.38 -4.76
CA ARG A 41 9.33 -0.69 -3.51
C ARG A 41 8.48 0.48 -3.04
N LYS A 42 9.03 1.70 -3.04
CA LYS A 42 8.28 2.91 -2.63
C LYS A 42 7.07 3.14 -3.52
N GLU A 43 7.23 3.00 -4.84
CA GLU A 43 6.11 3.11 -5.78
C GLU A 43 5.04 2.05 -5.54
N TYR A 44 5.45 0.80 -5.31
CA TYR A 44 4.53 -0.29 -4.99
C TYR A 44 3.71 0.00 -3.74
N TRP A 45 4.38 0.41 -2.65
CA TRP A 45 3.71 0.70 -1.39
C TRP A 45 2.85 1.96 -1.43
N ALA A 46 3.24 2.96 -2.23
CA ALA A 46 2.42 4.16 -2.46
C ALA A 46 1.09 3.81 -3.13
N ASP A 47 1.13 3.01 -4.21
CA ASP A 47 -0.07 2.53 -4.91
C ASP A 47 -1.02 1.75 -3.97
N MET A 48 -0.46 0.82 -3.20
CA MET A 48 -1.24 0.06 -2.21
C MET A 48 -1.86 0.96 -1.15
N HIS A 49 -1.11 1.94 -0.65
CA HIS A 49 -1.60 2.88 0.36
C HIS A 49 -2.77 3.73 -0.16
N GLU A 50 -2.68 4.24 -1.39
CA GLU A 50 -3.73 5.03 -2.02
C GLU A 50 -5.00 4.22 -2.27
N LYS A 51 -4.86 2.99 -2.79
CA LYS A 51 -6.01 2.08 -2.98
C LYS A 51 -6.74 1.82 -1.67
N LEU A 52 -6.01 1.50 -0.60
CA LEU A 52 -6.60 1.22 0.72
C LEU A 52 -7.27 2.47 1.32
N LYS A 53 -6.66 3.65 1.17
CA LYS A 53 -7.28 4.92 1.58
C LYS A 53 -8.59 5.19 0.84
N ALA A 54 -8.60 5.04 -0.48
CA ALA A 54 -9.79 5.26 -1.31
C ALA A 54 -10.94 4.32 -0.91
N ILE A 55 -10.63 3.07 -0.54
CA ILE A 55 -11.61 2.13 0.00
C ILE A 55 -12.17 2.64 1.33
N LYS A 56 -11.31 3.05 2.27
CA LYS A 56 -11.75 3.57 3.57
C LYS A 56 -12.65 4.79 3.41
N GLU A 57 -12.28 5.71 2.52
CA GLU A 57 -13.07 6.92 2.22
C GLU A 57 -14.45 6.56 1.65
N LYS A 58 -14.52 5.59 0.73
CA LYS A 58 -15.80 5.09 0.20
C LYS A 58 -16.67 4.43 1.28
N SER A 59 -16.07 3.69 2.22
CA SER A 59 -16.80 3.07 3.32
C SER A 59 -17.33 4.06 4.35
N ASN A 60 -16.71 5.24 4.48
CA ASN A 60 -17.17 6.29 5.40
C ASN A 60 -18.26 7.18 4.81
N ASN A 61 -18.37 7.21 3.47
CA ASN A 61 -19.36 8.03 2.75
C ASN A 61 -20.66 7.27 2.43
N ASN A 62 -20.79 6.03 2.94
CA ASN A 62 -21.98 5.17 2.86
C ASN A 62 -22.55 4.95 4.26
#